data_AF-A0A9E4L1V4-F1
#
_entry.id   AF-A0A9E4L1V4-F1
#
_cell.length_a   1.000
_cell.length_b   1.000
_cell.length_c   1.000
_cell.angle_alpha   90.00
_cell.angle_beta   90.00
_cell.angle_gamma   90.00
#
_symmetry.space_group_name_H-M   'P 1'
#
loop_
_entity.id
_entity.type
_entity.pdbx_description
1 polymer ?
#
loop_
_entity_poly.entity_id
_entity_poly.type
_entity_poly.pdbx_seq_one_letter_code
_entity_poly.pdbx_strand_id
1 'polypeptide(L)'
;MELARGEADWRFVELAARNLLSLRVDCRETANPTAAVLAELKRHDLNGAIVRLEMRLKPETEAMLKDKVIHQELRRAGVFHIAALSKDVERPVRTRLGLNPEGLTPLELLERYLDAREVEAGRRAELLRLAQEIEAGE
;
A
#
# COMPACT_ATOMS: atom_id res chain seq x y z
N MET A 1 27.21 36.19 13.24
CA MET A 1 28.46 35.67 12.67
C MET A 1 29.47 36.79 12.84
N GLU A 2 30.57 36.53 13.54
CA GLU A 2 31.69 37.47 13.61
C GLU A 2 32.82 36.88 12.79
N LEU A 3 33.42 37.70 11.93
CA LEU A 3 34.40 37.26 10.94
C LEU A 3 35.70 38.04 11.16
N ALA A 4 36.80 37.31 11.36
CA ALA A 4 38.15 37.84 11.33
C ALA A 4 38.98 37.08 10.28
N ARG A 5 40.04 37.69 9.75
CA ARG A 5 40.85 37.06 8.70
C ARG A 5 41.60 35.85 9.29
N GLY A 6 41.16 34.65 8.95
CA GLY A 6 41.72 33.39 9.46
C GLY A 6 40.89 32.73 10.57
N GLU A 7 39.85 33.39 11.07
CA GLU A 7 38.98 32.89 12.16
C GLU A 7 37.51 33.19 11.83
N ALA A 8 36.66 32.16 11.87
CA ALA A 8 35.24 32.29 11.59
C ALA A 8 34.41 31.60 12.69
N ASP A 9 33.78 32.41 13.54
CA ASP A 9 32.88 31.93 14.58
C ASP A 9 31.43 31.90 14.07
N TRP A 10 30.87 30.70 14.05
CA TRP A 10 29.48 30.47 13.72
C TRP A 10 28.79 29.69 14.84
N ARG A 11 27.49 29.92 14.97
CA ARG A 11 26.64 29.19 15.90
C ARG A 11 25.34 28.85 15.20
N PHE A 12 24.91 27.61 15.34
CA PHE A 12 23.59 27.20 14.90
C PHE A 12 22.53 27.85 15.80
N VAL A 13 21.59 28.56 15.17
CA VAL A 13 20.43 29.15 15.87
C VAL A 13 19.24 28.29 15.53
N GLU A 14 18.80 27.49 16.51
CA GLU A 14 17.57 26.72 16.39
C GLU A 14 16.37 27.64 16.29
N LEU A 15 15.55 27.39 15.27
CA LEU A 15 14.28 28.08 15.09
C LEU A 15 13.16 27.20 15.66
N ALA A 16 12.15 27.84 16.24
CA ALA A 16 10.91 27.19 16.66
C ALA A 16 10.09 26.77 15.42
N ALA A 17 10.56 25.77 14.69
CA ALA A 17 9.90 25.21 13.54
C ALA A 17 8.81 24.21 13.97
N ARG A 18 7.78 24.05 13.13
CA ARG A 18 6.74 23.05 13.35
C ARG A 18 7.30 21.66 13.06
N ASN A 19 6.87 20.68 13.86
CA ASN A 19 7.26 19.29 13.66
C ASN A 19 6.65 18.71 12.39
N LEU A 20 7.44 17.96 11.63
CA LEU A 20 6.99 17.16 10.50
C LEU A 20 6.90 15.68 10.93
N LEU A 21 5.69 15.15 11.02
CA LEU A 21 5.43 13.76 11.40
C LEU A 21 5.15 12.91 10.16
N SER A 22 6.00 11.92 9.92
CA SER A 22 5.80 10.92 8.87
C SER A 22 5.31 9.61 9.48
N LEU A 23 4.03 9.32 9.29
CA LEU A 23 3.34 8.17 9.84
C LEU A 23 3.15 7.11 8.75
N ARG A 24 3.52 5.87 9.06
CA ARG A 24 3.31 4.72 8.17
C ARG A 24 2.45 3.69 8.86
N VAL A 25 1.38 3.26 8.21
CA VAL A 25 0.44 2.28 8.76
C VAL A 25 0.31 1.12 7.80
N ASP A 26 0.51 -0.09 8.30
CA ASP A 26 0.21 -1.30 7.55
C ASP A 26 -1.22 -1.75 7.83
N CYS A 27 -2.04 -1.75 6.80
CA CYS A 27 -3.44 -2.14 6.84
C CYS A 27 -3.75 -3.32 5.92
N ARG A 28 -2.74 -4.10 5.52
CA ARG A 28 -2.93 -5.23 4.58
C ARG A 28 -3.69 -6.42 5.17
N GLU A 29 -3.58 -6.64 6.48
CA GLU A 29 -4.17 -7.81 7.17
C GLU A 29 -5.21 -7.43 8.22
N THR A 30 -5.64 -6.17 8.24
CA THR A 30 -6.61 -5.69 9.24
C THR A 30 -8.05 -5.82 8.73
N ALA A 31 -8.94 -6.27 9.61
CA ALA A 31 -10.37 -6.30 9.35
C ALA A 31 -11.01 -4.90 9.29
N ASN A 32 -10.37 -3.89 9.90
CA ASN A 32 -10.85 -2.51 9.88
C ASN A 32 -9.69 -1.53 9.68
N PRO A 33 -9.39 -1.15 8.42
CA PRO A 33 -8.23 -0.32 8.12
C PRO A 33 -8.40 1.12 8.62
N THR A 34 -9.64 1.63 8.64
CA THR A 34 -9.91 2.95 9.22
C THR A 34 -9.56 2.98 10.70
N ALA A 35 -9.99 1.97 11.47
CA ALA A 35 -9.71 1.91 12.90
C ALA A 35 -8.20 1.79 13.19
N ALA A 36 -7.47 0.99 12.40
CA ALA A 36 -6.02 0.85 12.52
C ALA A 36 -5.30 2.19 12.32
N VAL A 37 -5.66 2.95 11.28
CA VAL A 37 -5.09 4.28 11.03
C VAL A 37 -5.42 5.23 12.18
N LEU A 38 -6.67 5.28 12.65
CA LEU A 38 -7.04 6.15 13.77
C LEU A 38 -6.30 5.80 15.07
N ALA A 39 -6.07 4.51 15.32
CA ALA A 39 -5.30 4.07 16.47
C ALA A 39 -3.86 4.57 16.38
N GLU A 40 -3.24 4.51 15.19
CA GLU A 40 -1.90 5.06 14.99
C GLU A 40 -1.86 6.57 15.19
N LEU A 41 -2.80 7.32 14.60
CA LEU A 41 -2.87 8.78 14.74
C LEU A 41 -2.93 9.22 16.21
N LYS A 42 -3.62 8.46 17.08
CA LYS A 42 -3.74 8.75 18.51
C LYS A 42 -2.47 8.53 19.32
N ARG A 43 -1.47 7.83 18.78
CA ARG A 43 -0.18 7.58 19.47
C ARG A 43 0.77 8.78 19.40
N HIS A 44 0.46 9.77 18.57
CA HIS A 44 1.31 10.93 18.32
C HIS A 44 0.59 12.22 18.69
N ASP A 45 1.33 13.24 19.12
CA ASP A 45 0.80 14.59 19.25
C ASP A 45 0.81 15.26 17.88
N LEU A 46 -0.39 15.46 17.32
CA LEU A 46 -0.58 16.00 15.97
C LEU A 46 -0.86 17.51 15.98
N ASN A 47 -1.01 18.13 17.16
CA ASN A 47 -1.43 19.51 17.27
C ASN A 47 -0.35 20.46 16.75
N GLY A 48 -0.70 21.28 15.77
CA GLY A 48 0.24 22.21 15.12
C GLY A 48 1.30 21.54 14.24
N ALA A 49 1.27 20.21 14.10
CA ALA A 49 2.22 19.46 13.30
C ALA A 49 1.87 19.46 11.81
N ILE A 50 2.88 19.25 10.97
CA ILE A 50 2.71 18.90 9.55
C ILE A 50 2.73 17.37 9.46
N VAL A 51 1.68 16.76 8.91
CA VAL A 51 1.54 15.31 8.87
C VAL A 51 1.64 14.76 7.45
N ARG A 52 2.46 13.73 7.28
CA ARG A 52 2.52 12.87 6.09
C ARG A 52 2.09 11.46 6.50
N LEU A 53 1.03 10.94 5.89
CA LEU A 53 0.51 9.61 6.14
C LEU A 53 0.68 8.70 4.92
N GLU A 54 1.24 7.52 5.12
CA GLU A 54 1.40 6.46 4.13
C GLU A 54 0.70 5.20 4.65
N MET A 55 -0.26 4.68 3.88
CA MET A 55 -1.06 3.51 4.25
C MET A 55 -0.79 2.38 3.26
N ARG A 56 -0.31 1.24 3.75
CA ARG A 56 -0.16 0.02 2.94
C ARG A 56 -1.43 -0.80 3.00
N LEU A 57 -1.97 -1.15 1.85
CA LEU A 57 -3.31 -1.73 1.69
C LEU A 57 -3.28 -2.88 0.69
N LYS A 58 -4.20 -3.83 0.84
CA LYS A 58 -4.66 -4.69 -0.25
C LYS A 58 -5.94 -4.12 -0.87
N PRO A 59 -6.34 -4.50 -2.09
CA PRO A 59 -7.54 -3.97 -2.74
C PRO A 59 -8.81 -4.11 -1.88
N GLU A 60 -8.93 -5.22 -1.14
CA GLU A 60 -10.07 -5.50 -0.26
C GLU A 60 -10.12 -4.50 0.91
N THR A 61 -8.96 -4.25 1.51
CA THR A 61 -8.83 -3.30 2.64
C THR A 61 -8.95 -1.85 2.18
N GLU A 62 -8.46 -1.51 0.98
CA GLU A 62 -8.65 -0.18 0.39
C GLU A 62 -10.14 0.13 0.21
N ALA A 63 -10.93 -0.83 -0.29
CA ALA A 63 -12.36 -0.66 -0.48
C ALA A 63 -13.12 -0.42 0.84
N MET A 64 -12.60 -0.90 1.96
CA MET A 64 -13.18 -0.71 3.31
C MET A 64 -12.71 0.57 4.00
N LEU A 65 -11.70 1.26 3.46
CA LEU A 65 -11.12 2.46 4.07
C LEU A 65 -12.09 3.65 3.95
N LYS A 66 -12.27 4.39 5.05
CA LYS A 66 -13.10 5.60 5.09
C LYS A 66 -12.23 6.84 5.20
N ASP A 67 -11.75 7.34 4.06
CA ASP A 67 -10.88 8.54 3.99
C ASP A 67 -11.48 9.75 4.71
N LYS A 68 -12.80 9.94 4.60
CA LYS A 68 -13.50 11.06 5.26
C LYS A 68 -13.30 11.05 6.78
N VAL A 69 -13.30 9.88 7.40
CA VAL A 69 -13.12 9.73 8.85
C VAL A 69 -11.68 10.07 9.24
N ILE A 70 -10.70 9.62 8.45
CA ILE A 70 -9.28 9.93 8.68
C ILE A 70 -9.05 11.44 8.59
N HIS A 71 -9.58 12.09 7.55
CA HIS A 71 -9.48 13.54 7.40
C HIS A 71 -10.17 14.32 8.53
N GLN A 72 -11.32 13.84 9.00
CA GLN A 72 -12.01 14.46 10.13
C GLN A 72 -11.18 14.37 11.42
N GLU A 73 -10.57 13.21 11.68
CA GLU A 73 -9.75 13.05 12.88
C GLU A 73 -8.43 13.84 12.81
N LEU A 74 -7.78 13.93 11.65
CA LEU A 74 -6.60 14.81 11.48
C LEU A 74 -6.95 16.29 11.75
N ARG A 75 -8.11 16.75 11.28
CA ARG A 75 -8.59 18.11 11.57
C ARG A 75 -8.89 18.30 13.05
N ARG A 76 -9.57 17.32 13.68
CA ARG A 76 -9.91 17.36 15.10
C ARG A 76 -8.68 17.35 15.99
N ALA A 77 -7.63 16.63 15.59
CA ALA A 77 -6.36 16.56 16.30
C ALA A 77 -5.50 17.84 16.18
N GLY A 78 -5.97 18.87 15.45
CA GLY A 78 -5.28 20.16 15.36
C GLY A 78 -4.09 20.17 14.40
N VAL A 79 -4.05 19.25 13.43
CA VAL A 79 -2.99 19.23 12.41
C VAL A 79 -2.93 20.57 11.69
N PHE A 80 -1.75 21.17 11.64
CA PHE A 80 -1.54 22.44 10.94
C PHE A 80 -1.64 22.25 9.42
N HIS A 81 -1.02 21.20 8.89
CA HIS A 81 -1.01 20.92 7.47
C HIS A 81 -0.88 19.42 7.18
N ILE A 82 -1.63 18.91 6.20
CA ILE A 82 -1.50 17.54 5.71
C ILE A 82 -0.64 17.60 4.46
N ALA A 83 0.63 17.21 4.57
CA ALA A 83 1.59 17.25 3.47
C ALA A 83 1.29 16.18 2.41
N ALA A 84 0.92 14.97 2.83
CA ALA A 84 0.43 13.94 1.93
C ALA A 84 -0.41 12.89 2.69
N LEU A 85 -1.38 12.32 1.98
CA LEU A 85 -2.12 11.13 2.39
C LEU A 85 -2.06 10.14 1.23
N SER A 86 -1.17 9.16 1.36
CA SER A 86 -0.82 8.23 0.28
C SER A 86 -1.28 6.81 0.60
N LYS A 87 -1.76 6.12 -0.43
CA LYS A 87 -2.19 4.71 -0.38
C LYS A 87 -1.25 3.91 -1.26
N ASP A 88 -0.51 3.01 -0.65
CA ASP A 88 0.31 2.02 -1.33
C ASP A 88 -0.46 0.70 -1.37
N VAL A 89 -1.10 0.41 -2.51
CA VAL A 89 -2.00 -0.73 -2.65
C VAL A 89 -1.24 -1.86 -3.34
N GLU A 90 -1.03 -2.95 -2.61
CA GLU A 90 -0.46 -4.19 -3.15
C GLU A 90 -1.43 -4.81 -4.14
N ARG A 91 -1.23 -4.48 -5.42
CA ARG A 91 -1.96 -5.10 -6.51
C ARG A 91 -1.22 -6.38 -6.86
N PRO A 92 -1.87 -7.56 -6.81
CA PRO A 92 -1.24 -8.77 -7.30
C PRO A 92 -0.80 -8.51 -8.74
N VAL A 93 0.46 -8.83 -9.03
CA VAL A 93 1.00 -8.75 -10.38
C VAL A 93 0.08 -9.60 -11.24
N ARG A 94 -0.64 -8.98 -12.18
CA ARG A 94 -1.34 -9.74 -13.21
C ARG A 94 -0.25 -10.44 -14.01
N THR A 95 0.00 -11.71 -13.71
CA THR A 95 0.88 -12.55 -14.50
C THR A 95 0.30 -12.55 -15.91
N ARG A 96 0.94 -11.80 -16.82
CA ARG A 96 0.65 -11.91 -18.24
C ARG A 96 0.99 -13.34 -18.64
N LEU A 97 0.14 -13.99 -19.45
CA LEU A 97 0.30 -15.38 -19.91
C LEU A 97 1.54 -15.64 -20.81
N GLY A 98 2.57 -14.78 -20.74
CA GLY A 98 3.67 -14.70 -21.70
C GLY A 98 3.32 -13.75 -22.87
N LEU A 99 4.33 -13.44 -23.68
CA LEU A 99 4.22 -12.49 -24.79
C LEU A 99 3.52 -13.05 -26.04
N ASN A 100 3.30 -14.37 -26.14
CA ASN A 100 2.70 -15.02 -27.32
C ASN A 100 1.64 -16.08 -26.91
N PRO A 101 0.39 -15.68 -26.61
CA PRO A 101 -0.70 -16.61 -26.31
C PRO A 101 -1.12 -17.47 -27.51
N GLU A 102 -0.83 -17.02 -28.74
CA GLU A 102 -1.21 -17.67 -30.00
C GLU A 102 -0.44 -18.96 -30.29
N GLY A 103 0.69 -19.20 -29.61
CA GLY A 103 1.51 -20.40 -29.77
C GLY A 103 1.25 -21.49 -28.74
N LEU A 104 0.24 -21.32 -27.87
CA LEU A 104 -0.09 -22.26 -26.80
C LEU A 104 -1.35 -23.04 -27.15
N THR A 105 -1.35 -24.32 -26.79
CA THR A 105 -2.57 -25.14 -26.79
C THR A 105 -3.57 -24.64 -25.74
N PRO A 106 -4.87 -24.94 -25.88
CA PRO A 106 -5.88 -24.59 -24.87
C PRO A 106 -5.53 -25.09 -23.45
N LEU A 107 -4.95 -26.30 -23.34
CA LEU A 107 -4.51 -26.86 -22.05
C LEU A 107 -3.31 -26.12 -21.46
N GLU A 108 -2.31 -25.76 -22.26
CA GLU A 108 -1.15 -24.97 -21.79
C GLU A 108 -1.57 -23.55 -21.37
N LEU A 109 -2.55 -22.96 -22.06
CA LEU A 109 -3.17 -21.69 -21.67
C LEU A 109 -3.89 -21.82 -20.33
N LEU A 110 -4.67 -22.90 -20.15
CA LEU A 110 -5.39 -23.15 -18.91
C LEU A 110 -4.42 -23.39 -17.74
N GLU A 111 -3.37 -24.19 -17.94
CA GLU A 111 -2.35 -24.44 -16.92
C GLU A 111 -1.69 -23.13 -16.50
N ARG A 112 -1.18 -22.33 -17.44
CA ARG A 112 -0.58 -21.02 -17.13
C ARG A 112 -1.56 -20.06 -16.46
N TYR A 113 -2.84 -20.13 -16.79
CA TYR A 113 -3.87 -19.32 -16.13
C TYR A 113 -4.08 -19.74 -14.67
N LEU A 114 -4.12 -21.05 -14.39
CA LEU A 114 -4.28 -21.58 -13.03
C LEU A 114 -3.04 -21.30 -12.17
N ASP A 115 -1.85 -21.34 -12.77
CA ASP A 115 -0.58 -20.92 -12.15
C ASP A 115 -0.58 -19.45 -11.79
N ALA A 116 -0.98 -18.58 -12.73
CA ALA A 116 -1.10 -17.14 -12.53
C ALA A 116 -2.11 -16.77 -11.43
N ARG A 117 -3.08 -17.65 -11.15
CA ARG A 117 -4.10 -17.49 -10.11
C ARG A 117 -3.70 -18.14 -8.77
N GLU A 118 -2.50 -18.70 -8.68
CA GLU A 118 -1.98 -19.38 -7.49
C GLU A 118 -2.93 -20.50 -7.01
N VAL A 119 -3.59 -21.20 -7.94
CA VAL A 119 -4.47 -22.34 -7.60
C VAL A 119 -3.62 -23.46 -7.03
N GLU A 120 -4.06 -24.03 -5.90
CA GLU A 120 -3.41 -25.16 -5.22
C GLU A 120 -3.19 -26.34 -6.18
N ALA A 121 -2.07 -27.06 -6.03
CA ALA A 121 -1.60 -28.05 -6.99
C ALA A 121 -2.57 -29.23 -7.20
N GLY A 122 -3.17 -29.75 -6.13
CA GLY A 122 -4.20 -30.80 -6.19
C GLY A 122 -5.42 -30.34 -6.97
N ARG A 123 -5.92 -29.13 -6.67
CA ARG A 123 -7.05 -28.53 -7.40
C ARG A 123 -6.71 -28.25 -8.87
N ARG A 124 -5.49 -27.81 -9.16
CA ARG A 124 -5.01 -27.55 -10.52
C ARG A 124 -5.02 -28.83 -11.36
N ALA A 125 -4.51 -29.93 -10.82
CA ALA A 125 -4.48 -31.23 -11.50
C ALA A 125 -5.89 -31.75 -11.82
N GLU A 126 -6.83 -31.58 -10.89
CA GLU A 126 -8.24 -31.95 -11.09
C GLU A 126 -8.89 -31.16 -12.24
N LEU A 127 -8.67 -29.83 -12.26
CA LEU A 127 -9.23 -28.95 -13.29
C LEU A 127 -8.65 -29.22 -14.68
N LEU A 128 -7.35 -29.52 -14.78
CA LEU A 128 -6.70 -29.88 -16.04
C LEU A 128 -7.22 -31.23 -16.57
N ARG A 129 -7.43 -32.22 -15.69
CA ARG A 129 -8.01 -33.51 -16.08
C ARG A 129 -9.43 -33.34 -16.64
N LEU A 130 -10.28 -32.55 -15.97
CA LEU A 130 -11.64 -32.27 -16.45
C LEU A 130 -11.63 -31.53 -17.80
N ALA A 131 -10.70 -30.61 -18.00
CA ALA A 131 -10.55 -29.91 -19.27
C ALA A 131 -10.15 -30.87 -20.41
N GLN A 132 -9.24 -31.82 -20.14
CA GLN A 132 -8.86 -32.86 -21.11
C GLN A 132 -10.04 -33.76 -21.50
N GLU A 133 -10.90 -34.13 -20.54
CA GLU A 133 -12.11 -34.92 -20.82
C GLU A 133 -13.09 -34.16 -21.73
N ILE A 134 -13.19 -32.83 -21.58
CA ILE A 134 -14.04 -31.98 -22.43
C ILE A 134 -13.45 -31.86 -23.84
N GLU A 135 -12.14 -31.63 -23.96
CA GLU A 135 -11.46 -31.49 -25.26
C GLU A 135 -11.42 -32.81 -26.06
N ALA A 136 -11.39 -33.96 -25.37
CA ALA A 136 -11.46 -35.28 -26.00
C ALA A 136 -12.88 -35.73 -26.36
N GLY A 137 -13.90 -35.04 -25.84
CA GLY A 137 -15.32 -35.32 -26.07
C GLY A 137 -15.96 -34.52 -27.21
N GLU A 138 -15.18 -33.69 -27.90
CA GLU A 138 -15.54 -32.90 -29.08
C GLU A 138 -15.05 -33.58 -30.37
#